data_AF-A0A3L7A2U4-F1
#
_entry.id   AF-A0A3L7A2U4-F1
#
_cell.length_a   1.000
_cell.length_b   1.000
_cell.length_c   1.000
_cell.angle_alpha   90.00
_cell.angle_beta   90.00
_cell.angle_gamma   90.00
#
_symmetry.space_group_name_H-M   'P 1'
#
loop_
_entity.id
_entity.type
_entity.pdbx_description
1 polymer ?
#
loop_
_entity_poly.entity_id
_entity_poly.type
_entity_poly.pdbx_seq_one_letter_code
_entity_poly.pdbx_strand_id
1 'polypeptide(L)'
;MNNGIATPENGSYGQIDGVEITETVIAGLVKNAEEGFPGATIRPTGRPARASEPSQAVTVRLSESELAALMARAERENLGRSEAIRAALAAWASPAS
;
A
#
# COMPACT_ATOMS: atom_id res chain seq x y z
N MET A 1 25.54 -1.99 -32.60
CA MET A 1 24.65 -1.90 -31.42
C MET A 1 25.47 -2.35 -30.23
N ASN A 2 25.87 -1.42 -29.36
CA ASN A 2 26.55 -1.79 -28.12
C ASN A 2 25.44 -2.16 -27.12
N ASN A 3 25.18 -3.45 -26.93
CA ASN A 3 24.33 -3.89 -25.83
C ASN A 3 25.08 -3.51 -24.56
N GLY A 4 24.57 -2.56 -23.77
CA GLY A 4 25.21 -2.02 -22.56
C GLY A 4 25.31 -3.00 -21.39
N ILE A 5 25.72 -4.24 -21.68
CA ILE A 5 25.99 -5.30 -20.73
C ILE A 5 27.37 -4.99 -20.14
N ALA A 6 27.43 -4.90 -18.81
CA ALA A 6 28.70 -4.74 -18.12
C ALA A 6 29.60 -5.96 -18.42
N THR A 7 30.88 -5.73 -18.68
CA THR A 7 31.88 -6.80 -18.75
C THR A 7 32.54 -6.92 -17.37
N PRO A 8 32.67 -8.12 -16.79
CA PRO A 8 33.29 -8.27 -15.49
C PRO A 8 34.79 -8.02 -15.58
N GLU A 9 35.35 -7.34 -14.59
CA GLU A 9 36.80 -7.19 -14.42
C GLU A 9 37.29 -8.32 -13.51
N ASN A 10 38.23 -9.15 -13.99
CA ASN A 10 38.73 -10.33 -13.28
C ASN A 10 37.63 -11.30 -12.76
N GLY A 11 36.51 -11.40 -13.47
CA GLY A 11 35.38 -12.26 -13.09
C GLY A 11 34.41 -11.65 -12.07
N SER A 12 34.61 -10.37 -11.73
CA SER A 12 33.80 -9.62 -10.78
C SER A 12 33.06 -8.47 -11.45
N TYR A 13 31.80 -8.27 -11.05
CA TYR A 13 30.96 -7.13 -11.44
C TYR A 13 30.91 -6.03 -10.37
N GLY A 14 31.73 -6.17 -9.31
CA GLY A 14 31.78 -5.26 -8.17
C GLY A 14 31.21 -5.89 -6.90
N GLN A 15 31.00 -5.08 -5.87
CA GLN A 15 30.45 -5.50 -4.59
C GLN A 15 29.16 -4.76 -4.24
N ILE A 16 28.21 -5.49 -3.65
CA ILE A 16 27.00 -4.94 -3.03
C ILE A 16 26.98 -5.45 -1.59
N ASP A 17 26.90 -4.55 -0.61
CA ASP A 17 26.90 -4.88 0.82
C ASP A 17 28.04 -5.82 1.26
N GLY A 18 29.23 -5.67 0.65
CA GLY A 18 30.40 -6.50 0.93
C GLY A 18 30.39 -7.88 0.25
N VAL A 19 29.36 -8.20 -0.54
CA VAL A 19 29.26 -9.43 -1.32
C VAL A 19 29.76 -9.18 -2.74
N GLU A 20 30.74 -9.97 -3.17
CA GLU A 20 31.26 -9.93 -4.53
C GLU A 20 30.26 -10.52 -5.53
N ILE A 21 29.95 -9.74 -6.57
CA ILE A 21 29.00 -10.12 -7.61
C ILE A 21 29.77 -10.79 -8.74
N THR A 22 29.75 -12.12 -8.76
CA THR A 22 30.32 -12.94 -9.84
C THR A 22 29.21 -13.53 -10.71
N GLU A 23 29.58 -14.13 -11.85
CA GLU A 23 28.63 -14.89 -12.69
C GLU A 23 27.86 -15.96 -11.91
N THR A 24 28.54 -16.64 -10.98
CA THR A 24 27.92 -17.66 -10.13
C THR A 24 26.87 -17.05 -9.20
N VAL A 25 27.15 -15.88 -8.62
CA VAL A 25 26.19 -15.15 -7.79
C VAL A 25 24.99 -14.70 -8.61
N ILE A 26 25.22 -14.15 -9.81
CA ILE A 26 24.14 -13.73 -10.72
C ILE A 26 23.26 -14.93 -11.11
N ALA A 27 23.86 -16.06 -11.49
CA ALA A 27 23.10 -17.27 -11.82
C ALA A 27 22.24 -17.77 -10.64
N GLY A 28 22.75 -17.67 -9.41
CA GLY A 28 22.00 -17.97 -8.20
C GLY A 28 20.82 -17.03 -7.98
N LEU A 29 21.00 -15.72 -8.21
CA LEU A 29 19.93 -14.72 -8.12
C LEU A 29 18.84 -14.95 -9.18
N VAL A 30 19.22 -15.27 -10.41
CA VAL A 30 18.27 -15.61 -11.49
C VAL A 30 17.44 -16.83 -11.10
N LYS A 31 18.09 -17.92 -10.67
CA LYS A 31 17.40 -19.13 -10.23
C LYS A 31 16.44 -18.85 -9.08
N ASN A 32 16.87 -18.07 -8.08
CA ASN A 32 16.02 -17.72 -6.94
C ASN A 32 14.78 -16.91 -7.36
N ALA A 33 14.93 -16.01 -8.34
CA ALA A 33 13.82 -15.26 -8.91
C ALA A 33 12.85 -16.16 -9.73
N GLU A 34 13.39 -17.08 -10.54
CA GLU A 34 12.59 -18.06 -11.29
C GLU A 34 11.79 -19.01 -10.38
N GLU A 35 12.35 -19.36 -9.21
CA GLU A 35 11.68 -20.15 -8.17
C GLU A 35 10.69 -19.32 -7.32
N GLY A 36 10.55 -18.02 -7.59
CA GLY A 36 9.61 -17.14 -6.89
C GLY A 36 10.07 -16.72 -5.49
N PHE A 37 11.38 -16.60 -5.26
CA PHE A 37 11.99 -16.22 -3.98
C PHE A 37 11.60 -17.14 -2.81
N PRO A 38 11.92 -18.45 -2.87
CA PRO A 38 11.59 -19.39 -1.80
C PRO A 38 12.17 -18.95 -0.45
N GLY A 39 11.33 -18.93 0.58
CA GLY A 39 11.69 -18.49 1.93
C GLY A 39 11.66 -16.98 2.15
N ALA A 40 11.45 -16.17 1.10
CA ALA A 40 11.26 -14.73 1.25
C ALA A 40 9.84 -14.44 1.79
N THR A 41 9.76 -13.69 2.89
CA THR A 41 8.48 -13.14 3.35
C THR A 41 8.28 -11.76 2.73
N ILE A 42 7.55 -11.70 1.63
CA ILE A 42 7.19 -10.42 1.01
C ILE A 42 6.05 -9.82 1.81
N ARG A 43 6.28 -8.67 2.46
CA ARG A 43 5.18 -7.93 3.09
C ARG A 43 4.28 -7.37 1.99
N PRO A 44 2.94 -7.50 2.11
CA PRO A 44 2.04 -6.82 1.20
C PRO A 44 2.30 -5.31 1.29
N THR A 45 2.55 -4.70 0.13
CA THR A 45 2.74 -3.26 0.02
C THR A 45 1.37 -2.56 0.11
N GLY A 46 1.30 -1.45 0.86
CA GLY A 46 0.10 -0.64 1.00
C GLY A 46 -0.40 -0.47 2.43
N ARG A 47 -1.38 0.42 2.61
CA ARG A 47 -2.07 0.61 3.89
C ARG A 47 -2.97 -0.61 4.14
N PRO A 48 -3.05 -1.12 5.38
CA PRO A 48 -4.01 -2.18 5.72
C PRO A 48 -5.41 -1.83 5.23
N ALA A 49 -6.05 -2.78 4.54
CA ALA A 49 -7.44 -2.63 4.15
C ALA A 49 -8.30 -2.43 5.41
N ARG A 50 -9.21 -1.46 5.39
CA ARG A 50 -10.12 -1.18 6.52
C ARG A 50 -11.22 -2.23 6.69
N ALA A 51 -11.49 -3.00 5.65
CA ALA A 51 -12.48 -4.06 5.62
C ALA A 51 -11.92 -5.25 4.80
N SER A 52 -12.57 -6.41 4.92
CA SER A 52 -12.25 -7.61 4.14
C SER A 52 -12.39 -7.39 2.63
N GLU A 53 -13.22 -6.43 2.22
CA GLU A 53 -13.45 -6.05 0.84
C GLU A 53 -13.09 -4.57 0.57
N PRO A 54 -12.77 -4.22 -0.70
CA PRO A 54 -12.56 -2.84 -1.09
C PRO A 54 -13.74 -1.94 -0.72
N SER A 55 -13.48 -0.79 -0.11
CA SER A 55 -14.54 0.19 0.20
C SER A 55 -15.06 0.83 -1.08
N GLN A 56 -16.39 0.93 -1.22
CA GLN A 56 -17.04 1.65 -2.33
C GLN A 56 -17.20 3.14 -1.99
N ALA A 57 -16.84 4.01 -2.94
CA ALA A 57 -17.11 5.45 -2.84
C ALA A 57 -18.55 5.75 -3.31
N VAL A 58 -19.33 6.44 -2.46
CA VAL A 58 -20.69 6.89 -2.77
C VAL A 58 -20.73 8.42 -2.76
N THR A 59 -21.12 9.03 -3.88
CA THR A 59 -21.25 10.50 -3.99
C THR A 59 -22.63 10.93 -3.47
N VAL A 60 -22.64 11.87 -2.52
CA VAL A 60 -23.86 12.47 -1.96
C VAL A 60 -23.85 13.97 -2.22
N ARG A 61 -24.98 14.53 -2.66
CA ARG A 61 -25.15 15.99 -2.77
C ARG A 61 -25.69 16.52 -1.46
N LEU A 62 -24.96 17.45 -0.88
CA LEU A 62 -25.36 18.19 0.32
C LEU A 62 -25.52 19.65 -0.08
N SER A 63 -26.57 20.29 0.42
CA SER A 63 -26.65 21.74 0.47
C SER A 63 -25.55 22.30 1.38
N GLU A 64 -25.27 23.60 1.25
CA GLU A 64 -24.27 24.27 2.09
C GLU A 64 -24.61 24.17 3.58
N SER A 65 -25.90 24.26 3.94
CA SER A 65 -26.36 24.14 5.32
C SER A 65 -26.18 22.73 5.89
N GLU A 66 -26.46 21.69 5.10
CA GLU A 66 -26.24 20.29 5.50
C GLU A 66 -24.75 20.00 5.70
N LEU A 67 -23.89 20.49 4.80
CA LEU A 67 -22.44 20.34 4.94
C LEU A 67 -21.91 21.09 6.17
N ALA A 68 -22.40 22.31 6.42
CA ALA A 68 -22.03 23.09 7.59
C ALA A 68 -22.43 22.38 8.89
N ALA A 69 -23.64 21.81 8.95
CA ALA A 69 -24.11 21.05 10.10
C ALA A 69 -23.26 19.79 10.35
N LEU A 70 -22.88 19.08 9.28
CA LEU A 70 -21.96 17.94 9.36
C LEU A 70 -20.59 18.35 9.92
N MET A 71 -20.01 19.44 9.41
CA MET A 71 -18.70 19.94 9.84
C MET A 71 -18.74 20.41 11.29
N ALA A 72 -19.78 21.13 11.72
CA ALA A 72 -19.95 21.56 13.10
C ALA A 72 -20.07 20.37 14.07
N ARG A 73 -20.77 19.31 13.67
CA ARG A 73 -20.83 18.06 14.44
C ARG A 73 -19.45 17.39 14.52
N ALA A 74 -18.75 17.30 13.39
CA ALA A 74 -17.42 16.71 13.31
C ALA A 74 -16.43 17.42 14.23
N GLU A 75 -16.43 18.76 14.24
CA GLU A 75 -15.60 19.57 15.12
C GLU A 75 -15.92 19.34 16.60
N ARG A 76 -17.21 19.34 16.96
CA ARG A 76 -17.64 19.08 18.35
C ARG A 76 -17.20 17.70 18.86
N GLU A 77 -17.17 16.70 17.98
CA GLU A 77 -16.78 15.33 18.32
C GLU A 77 -15.29 15.04 18.05
N ASN A 78 -14.52 16.04 17.62
CA ASN A 78 -13.11 15.95 17.21
C ASN A 78 -12.85 14.85 16.16
N LEU A 79 -13.78 14.70 15.22
CA LEU A 79 -13.75 13.71 14.14
C LEU A 79 -13.36 14.35 12.81
N GLY A 80 -12.66 13.58 11.97
CA GLY A 80 -12.54 13.93 10.56
C GLY A 80 -13.88 13.82 9.85
N ARG A 81 -14.07 14.56 8.74
CA ARG A 81 -15.32 14.56 7.96
C ARG A 81 -15.82 13.14 7.61
N SER A 82 -14.94 12.29 7.07
CA SER A 82 -15.28 10.92 6.68
C SER A 82 -15.56 10.00 7.88
N GLU A 83 -15.13 10.38 9.07
CA GLU A 83 -15.43 9.65 10.31
C GLU A 83 -16.78 10.07 10.87
N ALA A 84 -17.08 11.37 10.88
CA ALA A 84 -18.40 11.88 11.23
C ALA A 84 -19.51 11.30 10.32
N ILE A 85 -19.27 11.21 9.00
CA ILE A 85 -20.23 10.58 8.07
C ILE A 85 -20.45 9.10 8.45
N ARG A 86 -19.40 8.35 8.71
CA ARG A 86 -19.51 6.93 9.08
C ARG A 86 -20.20 6.74 10.43
N ALA A 87 -19.94 7.60 11.42
CA ALA A 87 -20.61 7.57 12.71
C ALA A 87 -22.11 7.85 12.57
N ALA A 88 -22.50 8.81 11.72
CA ALA A 88 -23.90 9.08 11.42
C ALA A 88 -24.60 7.88 10.75
N LEU A 89 -23.95 7.25 9.78
CA LEU A 89 -24.46 6.04 9.12
C LEU A 89 -24.59 4.86 10.09
N ALA A 90 -23.60 4.67 10.97
CA ALA A 90 -23.64 3.61 12.00
C ALA A 90 -24.77 3.84 13.00
N ALA A 91 -24.96 5.08 13.45
CA ALA A 91 -26.06 5.45 14.34
C ALA A 91 -27.43 5.26 13.68
N TRP A 92 -27.55 5.57 12.38
CA TRP A 92 -28.78 5.36 11.61
C TRP A 92 -29.07 3.88 11.35
N ALA A 93 -28.03 3.07 11.10
CA ALA A 93 -28.17 1.64 10.83
C ALA A 93 -28.33 0.79 12.10
N SER A 94 -28.03 1.34 13.28
CA SER A 94 -28.26 0.64 14.54
C SER A 94 -29.76 0.58 14.80
N PRO A 95 -30.36 -0.61 15.00
CA PRO A 95 -31.76 -0.70 15.37
C PRO A 95 -31.95 0.04 16.70
N ALA A 96 -32.86 1.02 16.72
CA ALA A 96 -33.29 1.64 17.97
C ALA A 96 -33.72 0.50 18.91
N SER A 97 -32.97 0.33 20.00
CA SER A 97 -33.32 -0.62 21.06
C SER A 97 -34.53 -0.12 21.84
#